data_AF-A0A1L5PGE1-F1
#
_entry.id   AF-A0A1L5PGE1-F1
#
_cell.length_a   1.000
_cell.length_b   1.000
_cell.length_c   1.000
_cell.angle_alpha   90.00
_cell.angle_beta   90.00
_cell.angle_gamma   90.00
#
_symmetry.space_group_name_H-M   'P 1'
#
loop_
_entity.id
_entity.type
_entity.pdbx_description
1 polymer ?
#
loop_
_entity_poly.entity_id
_entity_poly.type
_entity_poly.pdbx_seq_one_letter_code
_entity_poly.pdbx_strand_id
1 'polypeptide(L)'
;MLSDTTGSWTPVALSADLPKGTVVPARTPAGQIALWRSRSGRVAASADRCPHRGMRLSHGFVRGEALSCIYHGWSYTRTGTCLRIPAHPGLTPPETIRLETQRVEESDGVIWVGAGQPVAGPPRLEGLVPLRSLVADARTQLVEAAANGKAGPNGLVWHAHNGQTIRLLLVPQDAGQTLIHVLLDKDSSLAARIAASRASETLRRMAEALQAKGKAS
;
A
#
# COMPACT_ATOMS: atom_id res chain seq x y z
N MET A 1 12.16 -17.50 -7.47
CA MET A 1 12.32 -17.74 -6.03
C MET A 1 11.95 -16.46 -5.32
N LEU A 2 10.83 -16.44 -4.59
CA LEU A 2 10.50 -15.29 -3.73
C LEU A 2 11.52 -15.34 -2.59
N SER A 3 12.33 -14.30 -2.46
CA SER A 3 13.18 -14.10 -1.28
C SER A 3 12.31 -14.23 -0.03
N ASP A 4 12.78 -14.94 1.00
CA ASP A 4 12.09 -15.00 2.28
C ASP A 4 12.01 -13.58 2.84
N THR A 5 10.81 -13.01 2.80
CA THR A 5 10.50 -11.65 3.27
C THR A 5 9.85 -11.70 4.65
N THR A 6 9.80 -12.87 5.30
CA THR A 6 9.22 -13.03 6.63
C THR A 6 9.92 -12.09 7.62
N GLY A 7 9.14 -11.27 8.32
CA GLY A 7 9.64 -10.24 9.24
C GLY A 7 9.92 -8.87 8.61
N SER A 8 9.68 -8.69 7.30
CA SER A 8 9.81 -7.40 6.62
C SER A 8 8.51 -6.59 6.59
N TRP A 9 8.62 -5.28 6.31
CA TRP A 9 7.51 -4.35 6.17
C TRP A 9 7.38 -3.86 4.73
N THR A 10 6.16 -3.89 4.18
CA THR A 10 5.83 -3.36 2.86
C THR A 10 5.05 -2.04 3.01
N PRO A 11 5.50 -0.91 2.44
CA PRO A 11 4.74 0.34 2.46
C PRO A 11 3.64 0.28 1.39
N VAL A 12 2.40 0.00 1.78
CA VAL A 12 1.34 -0.36 0.81
C VAL A 12 0.50 0.84 0.34
N ALA A 13 0.47 1.92 1.12
CA ALA A 13 -0.33 3.10 0.84
C ALA A 13 0.16 4.30 1.66
N LEU A 14 -0.21 5.50 1.24
CA LEU A 14 -0.11 6.69 2.08
C LEU A 14 -1.31 6.78 3.01
N SER A 15 -1.09 7.33 4.19
CA SER A 15 -2.12 7.50 5.22
C SER A 15 -3.28 8.39 4.73
N ALA A 16 -2.95 9.40 3.93
CA ALA A 16 -3.90 10.33 3.33
C ALA A 16 -4.75 9.68 2.22
N ASP A 17 -4.25 8.63 1.56
CA ASP A 17 -4.96 7.89 0.51
C ASP A 17 -5.99 6.91 1.08
N LEU A 18 -6.01 6.73 2.42
CA LEU A 18 -7.00 5.92 3.13
C LEU A 18 -7.71 6.75 4.23
N PRO A 19 -8.70 7.58 3.85
CA PRO A 19 -9.51 8.32 4.81
C PRO A 19 -10.28 7.41 5.79
N LYS A 20 -10.79 7.99 6.89
CA LYS A 20 -11.61 7.24 7.86
C LYS A 20 -12.87 6.69 7.20
N GLY A 21 -13.22 5.44 7.50
CA GLY A 21 -14.42 4.80 6.98
C GLY A 21 -14.33 4.35 5.52
N THR A 22 -13.12 4.28 4.94
CA THR A 22 -12.91 3.81 3.56
C THR A 22 -12.15 2.49 3.54
N VAL A 23 -12.22 1.84 2.38
CA VAL A 23 -11.43 0.67 2.00
C VAL A 23 -10.85 0.90 0.61
N VAL A 24 -9.62 0.46 0.40
CA VAL A 24 -8.94 0.50 -0.89
C VAL A 24 -8.27 -0.85 -1.18
N PRO A 25 -8.10 -1.23 -2.45
CA PRO A 25 -7.24 -2.35 -2.80
C PRO A 25 -5.79 -1.98 -2.53
N ALA A 26 -5.03 -2.90 -1.98
CA ALA A 26 -3.57 -2.80 -1.87
C ALA A 26 -2.94 -4.19 -2.09
N ARG A 27 -1.61 -4.24 -2.08
CA ARG A 27 -0.87 -5.48 -2.35
C ARG A 27 0.34 -5.61 -1.44
N THR A 28 0.59 -6.84 -1.03
CA THR A 28 1.84 -7.27 -0.38
C THR A 28 2.47 -8.40 -1.21
N PRO A 29 3.71 -8.84 -0.89
CA PRO A 29 4.28 -10.04 -1.51
C PRO A 29 3.41 -11.29 -1.35
N ALA A 30 2.57 -11.37 -0.31
CA ALA A 30 1.65 -12.48 -0.07
C ALA A 30 0.39 -12.44 -0.96
N GLY A 31 0.06 -11.28 -1.56
CA GLY A 31 -1.08 -11.14 -2.47
C GLY A 31 -1.88 -9.86 -2.29
N GLN A 32 -3.10 -9.88 -2.82
CA GLN A 32 -4.03 -8.74 -2.77
C GLN A 32 -4.71 -8.66 -1.40
N ILE A 33 -4.72 -7.45 -0.85
CA ILE A 33 -5.34 -7.15 0.44
C ILE A 33 -6.43 -6.08 0.30
N ALA A 34 -7.42 -6.16 1.17
CA ALA A 34 -8.32 -5.06 1.46
C ALA A 34 -7.69 -4.26 2.61
N LEU A 35 -7.23 -3.05 2.30
CA LEU A 35 -6.72 -2.10 3.28
C LEU A 35 -7.84 -1.15 3.66
N TRP A 36 -8.21 -1.08 4.93
CA TRP A 36 -9.35 -0.28 5.37
C TRP A 36 -9.09 0.44 6.67
N ARG A 37 -9.78 1.56 6.86
CA ARG A 37 -9.71 2.36 8.07
C ARG A 37 -11.08 2.45 8.70
N SER A 38 -11.19 2.04 9.96
CA SER A 38 -12.44 2.17 10.71
C SER A 38 -12.86 3.63 10.90
N ARG A 39 -14.10 3.87 11.31
CA ARG A 39 -14.58 5.23 11.64
C ARG A 39 -13.79 5.87 12.78
N SER A 40 -13.35 5.09 13.77
CA SER A 40 -12.45 5.59 14.83
C SER A 40 -11.05 5.92 14.31
N GLY A 41 -10.68 5.48 13.11
CA GLY A 41 -9.40 5.78 12.46
C GLY A 41 -8.38 4.64 12.51
N ARG A 42 -8.76 3.47 13.03
CA ARG A 42 -7.84 2.32 13.14
C ARG A 42 -7.72 1.61 11.80
N VAL A 43 -6.49 1.47 11.30
CA VAL A 43 -6.21 0.75 10.05
C VAL A 43 -6.21 -0.76 10.28
N ALA A 44 -6.61 -1.52 9.27
CA ALA A 44 -6.47 -2.97 9.20
C ALA A 44 -6.23 -3.43 7.75
N ALA A 45 -5.54 -4.56 7.60
CA ALA A 45 -5.32 -5.24 6.34
C ALA A 45 -5.82 -6.68 6.46
N SER A 46 -6.69 -7.08 5.55
CA SER A 46 -7.19 -8.44 5.44
C SER A 46 -7.02 -8.97 4.02
N ALA A 47 -7.11 -10.30 3.85
CA ALA A 47 -7.23 -10.89 2.53
C ALA A 47 -8.36 -10.20 1.72
N ASP A 48 -8.12 -9.92 0.44
CA ASP A 48 -9.11 -9.26 -0.43
C ASP A 48 -10.19 -10.23 -0.96
N ARG A 49 -10.52 -11.29 -0.23
CA ARG A 49 -11.52 -12.28 -0.65
C ARG A 49 -12.42 -12.64 0.51
N CYS A 50 -13.71 -12.41 0.31
CA CYS A 50 -14.74 -12.81 1.26
C CYS A 50 -14.85 -14.35 1.30
N PRO A 51 -14.73 -15.02 2.46
CA PRO A 51 -14.77 -16.49 2.57
C PRO A 51 -16.12 -17.11 2.18
N HIS A 52 -17.17 -16.30 2.00
CA HIS A 52 -18.47 -16.79 1.56
C HIS A 52 -18.46 -17.21 0.07
N ARG A 53 -18.11 -16.29 -0.84
CA ARG A 53 -18.17 -16.50 -2.31
C ARG A 53 -17.02 -15.82 -3.07
N GLY A 54 -15.95 -15.44 -2.38
CA GLY A 54 -14.75 -14.87 -3.02
C GLY A 54 -14.88 -13.43 -3.54
N MET A 55 -15.94 -12.68 -3.20
CA MET A 55 -16.04 -11.27 -3.60
C MET A 55 -14.87 -10.45 -3.01
N ARG A 56 -14.38 -9.49 -3.81
CA ARG A 56 -13.37 -8.52 -3.38
C ARG A 56 -13.88 -7.66 -2.23
N LEU A 57 -13.19 -7.71 -1.09
CA LEU A 57 -13.56 -6.92 0.08
C LEU A 57 -13.13 -5.47 -0.07
N SER A 58 -12.13 -5.20 -0.91
CA SER A 58 -11.73 -3.85 -1.32
C SER A 58 -12.81 -3.09 -2.08
N HIS A 59 -13.80 -3.79 -2.65
CA HIS A 59 -15.00 -3.19 -3.25
C HIS A 59 -16.16 -3.04 -2.24
N GLY A 60 -15.91 -3.40 -0.98
CA GLY A 60 -16.86 -3.29 0.12
C GLY A 60 -16.97 -1.87 0.64
N PHE A 61 -17.44 -1.77 1.89
CA PHE A 61 -17.54 -0.50 2.60
C PHE A 61 -17.35 -0.70 4.10
N VAL A 62 -16.91 0.33 4.80
CA VAL A 62 -16.71 0.28 6.26
C VAL A 62 -17.98 0.74 6.97
N ARG A 63 -18.48 -0.07 7.91
CA ARG A 63 -19.58 0.26 8.82
C ARG A 63 -19.05 0.31 10.25
N GLY A 64 -18.82 1.52 10.78
CA GLY A 64 -18.27 1.71 12.11
C GLY A 64 -16.86 1.11 12.21
N GLU A 65 -16.73 0.02 12.96
CA GLU A 65 -15.47 -0.68 13.22
C GLU A 65 -15.31 -1.99 12.42
N ALA A 66 -16.13 -2.19 11.37
CA ALA A 66 -16.14 -3.41 10.58
C ALA A 66 -16.09 -3.15 9.07
N LEU A 67 -15.42 -4.03 8.34
CA LEU A 67 -15.43 -4.08 6.88
C LEU A 67 -16.60 -4.98 6.42
N SER A 68 -17.47 -4.45 5.56
CA SER A 68 -18.62 -5.17 5.03
C SER A 68 -18.41 -5.51 3.55
N CYS A 69 -18.64 -6.77 3.20
CA CYS A 69 -18.65 -7.24 1.83
C CYS A 69 -19.83 -6.65 1.06
N ILE A 70 -19.58 -6.10 -0.14
CA ILE A 70 -20.64 -5.53 -0.98
C ILE A 70 -21.64 -6.58 -1.50
N TYR A 71 -21.25 -7.86 -1.55
CA TYR A 71 -22.12 -8.88 -2.15
C TYR A 71 -23.30 -9.24 -1.26
N HIS A 72 -23.04 -9.71 -0.03
CA HIS A 72 -24.09 -10.18 0.89
C HIS A 72 -24.04 -9.48 2.25
N GLY A 73 -23.22 -8.44 2.40
CA GLY A 73 -23.13 -7.64 3.62
C GLY A 73 -22.48 -8.34 4.83
N TRP A 74 -21.82 -9.49 4.63
CA TRP A 74 -21.03 -10.12 5.70
C TRP A 74 -20.00 -9.12 6.21
N SER A 75 -19.96 -8.93 7.52
CA SER A 75 -19.16 -7.88 8.17
C SER A 75 -18.07 -8.50 9.03
N TYR A 76 -16.86 -7.94 8.99
CA TYR A 76 -15.69 -8.50 9.64
C TYR A 76 -14.98 -7.47 10.53
N THR A 77 -14.49 -7.89 11.69
CA THR A 77 -13.64 -7.07 12.56
C THR A 77 -12.25 -6.85 11.94
N ARG A 78 -11.45 -5.97 12.57
CA ARG A 78 -10.02 -5.79 12.29
C ARG A 78 -9.17 -7.05 12.50
N THR A 79 -9.65 -8.00 13.32
CA THR A 79 -9.00 -9.30 13.56
C THR A 79 -9.54 -10.40 12.63
N GLY A 80 -10.44 -10.04 11.69
CA GLY A 80 -11.00 -10.93 10.69
C GLY A 80 -12.26 -11.69 11.12
N THR A 81 -12.69 -11.59 12.38
CA THR A 81 -13.87 -12.29 12.90
C THR A 81 -15.15 -11.82 12.19
N CYS A 82 -15.98 -12.75 11.70
CA CYS A 82 -17.29 -12.41 11.16
C CYS A 82 -18.24 -11.97 12.28
N LEU A 83 -18.70 -10.72 12.20
CA LEU A 83 -19.63 -10.13 13.18
C LEU A 83 -21.09 -10.37 12.83
N ARG A 84 -21.41 -10.36 11.53
CA ARG A 84 -22.80 -10.29 11.09
C ARG A 84 -22.99 -10.94 9.73
N ILE A 85 -24.01 -11.77 9.64
CA ILE A 85 -24.56 -12.32 8.40
C ILE A 85 -25.98 -11.75 8.23
N PRO A 86 -26.20 -10.74 7.37
CA PRO A 86 -27.49 -10.03 7.31
C PRO A 86 -28.72 -10.92 7.06
N ALA A 87 -28.58 -11.99 6.28
CA ALA A 87 -29.67 -12.94 6.02
C ALA A 87 -30.09 -13.76 7.25
N HIS A 88 -29.24 -13.83 8.28
CA HIS A 88 -29.50 -14.56 9.53
C HIS A 88 -29.22 -13.64 10.74
N PRO A 89 -30.06 -12.63 11.00
CA PRO A 89 -29.75 -11.57 11.96
C PRO A 89 -29.66 -12.05 13.43
N GLY A 90 -30.30 -13.16 13.78
CA GLY A 90 -30.20 -13.77 15.11
C GLY A 90 -29.10 -14.82 15.25
N LEU A 91 -28.35 -15.11 14.18
CA LEU A 91 -27.25 -16.07 14.21
C LEU A 91 -25.97 -15.38 14.69
N THR A 92 -25.35 -15.94 15.73
CA THR A 92 -23.93 -15.68 16.02
C THR A 92 -23.09 -16.42 14.98
N PRO A 93 -22.33 -15.73 14.11
CA PRO A 93 -21.52 -16.40 13.10
C PRO A 93 -20.50 -17.35 13.74
N PRO A 94 -20.29 -18.57 13.20
CA PRO A 94 -19.25 -19.48 13.67
C PRO A 94 -17.86 -18.84 13.62
N GLU A 95 -17.00 -19.12 14.62
CA GLU A 95 -15.63 -18.60 14.70
C GLU A 95 -14.73 -19.03 13.53
N THR A 96 -15.08 -20.15 12.88
CA THR A 96 -14.42 -20.65 11.68
C THR A 96 -14.60 -19.72 10.49
N ILE A 97 -15.62 -18.85 10.49
CA ILE A 97 -15.81 -17.83 9.47
C ILE A 97 -14.96 -16.60 9.83
N ARG A 98 -13.75 -16.57 9.27
CA ARG A 98 -12.80 -15.50 9.51
C ARG A 98 -12.03 -15.10 8.25
N LEU A 99 -11.60 -13.85 8.22
CA LEU A 99 -10.59 -13.38 7.29
C LEU A 99 -9.19 -13.68 7.82
N GLU A 100 -8.29 -13.96 6.90
CA GLU A 100 -6.86 -13.80 7.17
C GLU A 100 -6.54 -12.30 7.26
N THR A 101 -5.73 -11.94 8.25
CA THR A 101 -5.34 -10.55 8.52
C THR A 101 -3.84 -10.44 8.65
N GLN A 102 -3.27 -9.31 8.23
CA GLN A 102 -1.85 -9.01 8.38
C GLN A 102 -1.63 -7.90 9.40
N ARG A 103 -0.45 -7.88 10.03
CA ARG A 103 -0.05 -6.79 10.92
C ARG A 103 0.07 -5.50 10.12
N VAL A 104 -0.47 -4.40 10.66
CA VAL A 104 -0.43 -3.08 10.03
C VAL A 104 0.08 -2.06 11.03
N GLU A 105 1.00 -1.21 10.59
CA GLU A 105 1.46 -0.04 11.34
C GLU A 105 1.45 1.21 10.47
N GLU A 106 1.07 2.33 11.05
CA GLU A 106 1.05 3.64 10.39
C GLU A 106 2.19 4.47 10.98
N SER A 107 3.18 4.82 10.16
CA SER A 107 4.36 5.58 10.58
C SER A 107 4.80 6.55 9.49
N ASP A 108 5.14 7.77 9.90
CA ASP A 108 5.66 8.84 9.02
C ASP A 108 4.77 9.09 7.78
N GLY A 109 3.44 8.99 7.96
CA GLY A 109 2.45 9.20 6.90
C GLY A 109 2.29 8.04 5.92
N VAL A 110 2.96 6.91 6.15
CA VAL A 110 2.90 5.70 5.33
C VAL A 110 2.25 4.56 6.11
N ILE A 111 1.43 3.75 5.42
CA ILE A 111 0.82 2.54 5.97
C ILE A 111 1.69 1.35 5.57
N TRP A 112 2.21 0.65 6.57
CA TRP A 112 3.11 -0.49 6.43
C TRP A 112 2.37 -1.78 6.79
N VAL A 113 2.54 -2.82 5.97
CA VAL A 113 2.01 -4.16 6.23
C VAL A 113 3.15 -5.13 6.43
N GLY A 114 3.10 -5.84 7.57
CA GLY A 114 4.11 -6.81 7.95
C GLY A 114 3.91 -8.16 7.25
N ALA A 115 5.01 -8.74 6.77
CA ALA A 115 5.05 -10.12 6.33
C ALA A 115 5.29 -11.04 7.55
N GLY A 116 4.38 -11.98 7.81
CA GLY A 116 4.44 -12.84 8.98
C GLY A 116 4.28 -12.05 10.29
N GLN A 117 5.22 -12.21 11.22
CA GLN A 117 5.24 -11.50 12.51
C GLN A 117 6.56 -10.72 12.67
N PRO A 118 6.69 -9.51 12.09
CA PRO A 118 7.86 -8.67 12.31
C PRO A 118 8.07 -8.37 13.79
N VAL A 119 9.29 -8.53 14.29
CA VAL A 119 9.65 -8.23 15.69
C VAL A 119 9.84 -6.72 15.87
N ALA A 120 10.54 -6.07 14.93
CA ALA A 120 10.74 -4.63 14.91
C ALA A 120 9.57 -3.90 14.22
N GLY A 121 9.40 -2.62 14.55
CA GLY A 121 8.48 -1.73 13.84
C GLY A 121 8.96 -1.42 12.41
N PRO A 122 8.15 -0.73 11.59
CA PRO A 122 8.52 -0.35 10.24
C PRO A 122 9.69 0.65 10.22
N PRO A 123 10.42 0.76 9.09
CA PRO A 123 11.46 1.77 8.92
C PRO A 123 10.95 3.18 9.22
N ARG A 124 11.77 3.98 9.90
CA ARG A 124 11.50 5.40 10.11
C ARG A 124 12.01 6.21 8.93
N LEU A 125 11.21 7.16 8.46
CA LEU A 125 11.56 8.00 7.31
C LEU A 125 12.19 9.34 7.69
N GLU A 126 12.43 9.58 8.99
CA GLU A 126 13.27 10.65 9.56
C GLU A 126 13.16 12.02 8.86
N GLY A 127 12.08 12.76 9.14
CA GLY A 127 11.91 14.13 8.62
C GLY A 127 11.41 14.20 7.19
N LEU A 128 11.18 13.06 6.54
CA LEU A 128 10.46 12.99 5.28
C LEU A 128 8.94 12.90 5.50
N VAL A 129 8.18 13.51 4.60
CA VAL A 129 6.72 13.43 4.52
C VAL A 129 6.29 12.97 3.13
N PRO A 130 5.22 12.17 3.03
CA PRO A 130 4.71 11.75 1.74
C PRO A 130 4.05 12.90 0.98
N LEU A 131 4.33 12.96 -0.31
CA LEU A 131 3.70 13.87 -1.26
C LEU A 131 2.53 13.20 -1.97
N ARG A 132 2.78 12.05 -2.59
CA ARG A 132 1.79 11.29 -3.38
C ARG A 132 2.31 9.89 -3.72
N SER A 133 1.38 9.05 -4.18
CA SER A 133 1.67 7.77 -4.82
C SER A 133 1.48 7.85 -6.34
N LEU A 134 2.23 7.04 -7.08
CA LEU A 134 2.02 6.76 -8.50
C LEU A 134 2.40 5.30 -8.80
N VAL A 135 1.75 4.71 -9.79
CA VAL A 135 2.10 3.37 -10.29
C VAL A 135 2.80 3.56 -11.63
N ALA A 136 3.99 3.00 -11.77
CA ALA A 136 4.70 2.91 -13.03
C ALA A 136 4.48 1.53 -13.65
N ASP A 137 4.16 1.49 -14.94
CA ASP A 137 4.16 0.25 -15.75
C ASP A 137 5.58 -0.18 -16.13
N ALA A 138 6.47 -0.16 -15.14
CA ALA A 138 7.86 -0.56 -15.25
C ALA A 138 8.29 -1.35 -14.01
N ARG A 139 9.16 -2.35 -14.21
CA ARG A 139 9.79 -3.07 -13.08
C ARG A 139 10.69 -2.14 -12.26
N THR A 140 10.87 -2.45 -10.98
CA THR A 140 11.60 -1.59 -10.02
C THR A 140 12.99 -1.17 -10.51
N GLN A 141 13.74 -2.07 -11.16
CA GLN A 141 15.08 -1.77 -11.66
C GLN A 141 15.10 -0.69 -12.74
N LEU A 142 14.02 -0.55 -13.52
CA LEU A 142 13.89 0.49 -14.53
C LEU A 142 13.47 1.83 -13.91
N VAL A 143 12.71 1.80 -12.82
CA VAL A 143 12.42 2.99 -12.02
C VAL A 143 13.71 3.52 -11.37
N GLU A 144 14.53 2.63 -10.81
CA GLU A 144 15.88 2.96 -10.30
C GLU A 144 16.79 3.53 -11.39
N ALA A 145 16.82 2.91 -12.57
CA ALA A 145 17.59 3.42 -13.71
C ALA A 145 17.12 4.81 -14.15
N ALA A 146 15.80 5.05 -14.23
CA ALA A 146 15.23 6.36 -14.55
C ALA A 146 15.54 7.41 -13.46
N ALA A 147 15.62 6.98 -12.20
CA ALA A 147 16.01 7.83 -11.07
C ALA A 147 17.51 8.19 -11.09
N ASN A 148 18.32 7.45 -11.85
CA ASN A 148 19.78 7.43 -11.74
C ASN A 148 20.24 7.16 -10.29
N GLY A 149 19.57 6.21 -9.62
CA GLY A 149 19.82 5.89 -8.22
C GLY A 149 19.38 4.46 -7.88
N LYS A 150 19.84 3.95 -6.74
CA LYS A 150 19.44 2.64 -6.22
C LYS A 150 18.91 2.78 -4.79
N ALA A 151 18.12 1.81 -4.36
CA ALA A 151 17.63 1.78 -2.98
C ALA A 151 18.80 1.66 -2.00
N GLY A 152 18.87 2.58 -1.03
CA GLY A 152 19.78 2.47 0.11
C GLY A 152 19.31 1.43 1.14
N PRO A 153 20.03 1.28 2.27
CA PRO A 153 19.66 0.33 3.34
C PRO A 153 18.27 0.57 3.96
N ASN A 154 17.75 1.78 3.88
CA ASN A 154 16.40 2.16 4.33
C ASN A 154 15.32 1.99 3.25
N GLY A 155 15.67 1.42 2.10
CA GLY A 155 14.76 1.20 0.97
C GLY A 155 14.45 2.45 0.14
N LEU A 156 15.10 3.59 0.42
CA LEU A 156 14.87 4.84 -0.31
C LEU A 156 15.80 4.97 -1.52
N VAL A 157 15.21 5.34 -2.66
CA VAL A 157 15.95 5.80 -3.85
C VAL A 157 15.97 7.31 -3.85
N TRP A 158 17.15 7.89 -4.04
CA TRP A 158 17.34 9.32 -4.17
C TRP A 158 17.26 9.73 -5.63
N HIS A 159 16.49 10.77 -5.92
CA HIS A 159 16.40 11.33 -7.27
C HIS A 159 16.53 12.85 -7.22
N ALA A 160 17.50 13.38 -7.96
CA ALA A 160 17.69 14.81 -8.16
C ALA A 160 17.14 15.22 -9.53
N HIS A 161 16.29 16.24 -9.56
CA HIS A 161 15.72 16.79 -10.79
C HIS A 161 15.62 18.31 -10.69
N ASN A 162 16.30 19.04 -11.59
CA ASN A 162 16.30 20.51 -11.65
C ASN A 162 16.53 21.19 -10.29
N GLY A 163 17.51 20.71 -9.51
CA GLY A 163 17.84 21.25 -8.19
C GLY A 163 16.90 20.82 -7.05
N GLN A 164 15.85 20.06 -7.33
CA GLN A 164 14.99 19.44 -6.31
C GLN A 164 15.43 18.00 -6.05
N THR A 165 15.55 17.62 -4.77
CA THR A 165 15.73 16.22 -4.38
C THR A 165 14.40 15.64 -3.91
N ILE A 166 14.02 14.48 -4.47
CA ILE A 166 12.89 13.66 -4.03
C ILE A 166 13.40 12.29 -3.58
N ARG A 167 12.70 11.68 -2.62
CA ARG A 167 12.99 10.30 -2.18
C ARG A 167 11.84 9.39 -2.61
N LEU A 168 12.17 8.19 -3.07
CA LEU A 168 11.20 7.23 -3.57
C LEU A 168 11.23 5.97 -2.70
N LEU A 169 10.08 5.54 -2.19
CA LEU A 169 9.89 4.17 -1.73
C LEU A 169 9.29 3.37 -2.90
N LEU A 170 10.01 2.37 -3.36
CA LEU A 170 9.61 1.55 -4.49
C LEU A 170 9.05 0.21 -4.01
N VAL A 171 7.85 -0.13 -4.45
CA VAL A 171 7.15 -1.35 -4.04
C VAL A 171 6.78 -2.17 -5.27
N PRO A 172 7.51 -3.27 -5.53
CA PRO A 172 7.16 -4.18 -6.62
C PRO A 172 5.72 -4.70 -6.45
N GLN A 173 4.92 -4.66 -7.52
CA GLN A 173 3.54 -5.13 -7.50
C GLN A 173 3.39 -6.49 -8.20
N ASP A 174 3.79 -6.55 -9.46
CA ASP A 174 3.84 -7.77 -10.29
C ASP A 174 5.09 -7.74 -11.18
N ALA A 175 5.20 -8.64 -12.16
CA ALA A 175 6.39 -8.75 -13.01
C ALA A 175 6.70 -7.48 -13.84
N GLY A 176 5.78 -6.52 -13.92
CA GLY A 176 5.94 -5.33 -14.76
C GLY A 176 5.58 -4.00 -14.11
N GLN A 177 5.05 -3.96 -12.89
CA GLN A 177 4.60 -2.73 -12.24
C GLN A 177 5.31 -2.46 -10.91
N THR A 178 5.52 -1.17 -10.63
CA THR A 178 6.07 -0.66 -9.38
C THR A 178 5.20 0.46 -8.85
N LEU A 179 4.74 0.34 -7.60
CA LEU A 179 4.16 1.44 -6.84
C LEU A 179 5.30 2.30 -6.29
N ILE A 180 5.16 3.62 -6.45
CA ILE A 180 6.15 4.61 -6.07
C ILE A 180 5.49 5.55 -5.07
N HIS A 181 5.96 5.57 -3.82
CA HIS A 181 5.64 6.65 -2.89
C HIS A 181 6.72 7.71 -2.96
N VAL A 182 6.31 8.93 -3.31
CA VAL A 182 7.20 10.09 -3.40
C VAL A 182 7.19 10.80 -2.07
N LEU A 183 8.39 11.00 -1.51
CA LEU A 183 8.63 11.64 -0.23
C LEU A 183 9.50 12.90 -0.42
N LEU A 184 9.28 13.88 0.45
CA LEU A 184 10.00 15.15 0.49
C LEU A 184 10.40 15.50 1.92
N ASP A 185 11.35 16.41 2.09
CA ASP A 185 11.65 16.97 3.41
C ASP A 185 10.41 17.70 3.95
N LYS A 186 10.10 17.53 5.24
CA LYS A 186 8.90 18.05 5.90
C LYS A 186 8.67 19.56 5.66
N ASP A 187 9.75 20.33 5.60
CA ASP A 187 9.75 21.79 5.48
C ASP A 187 9.74 22.27 4.02
N SER A 188 9.52 21.36 3.05
CA SER A 188 9.45 21.70 1.63
C SER A 188 8.32 22.69 1.33
N SER A 189 8.66 23.78 0.65
CA SER A 189 7.72 24.81 0.21
C SER A 189 6.67 24.27 -0.77
N LEU A 190 5.57 25.01 -0.96
CA LEU A 190 4.56 24.66 -1.96
C LEU A 190 5.16 24.55 -3.38
N ALA A 191 6.06 25.46 -3.75
CA ALA A 191 6.74 25.42 -5.04
C ALA A 191 7.58 24.15 -5.20
N ALA A 192 8.33 23.75 -4.16
CA ALA A 192 9.10 22.52 -4.14
C ALA A 192 8.19 21.28 -4.27
N ARG A 193 7.05 21.25 -3.57
CA ARG A 193 6.05 20.17 -3.67
C ARG A 193 5.46 20.03 -5.07
N ILE A 194 5.13 21.15 -5.72
CA ILE A 194 4.62 21.16 -7.10
C ILE A 194 5.70 20.66 -8.07
N ALA A 195 6.93 21.16 -7.93
CA ALA A 195 8.05 20.74 -8.76
C ALA A 195 8.33 19.24 -8.61
N ALA A 196 8.35 18.73 -7.38
CA ALA A 196 8.52 17.32 -7.07
C ALA A 196 7.42 16.44 -7.68
N SER A 197 6.16 16.86 -7.62
CA SER A 197 5.06 16.10 -8.24
C SER A 197 5.20 16.03 -9.76
N ARG A 198 5.76 17.06 -10.41
CA ARG A 198 6.03 17.03 -11.86
C ARG A 198 7.24 16.15 -12.16
N ALA A 199 8.31 16.27 -11.37
CA ALA A 199 9.51 15.45 -11.49
C ALA A 199 9.19 13.95 -11.37
N SER A 200 8.36 13.55 -10.40
CA SER A 200 7.97 12.15 -10.23
C SER A 200 7.19 11.60 -11.43
N GLU A 201 6.38 12.44 -12.09
CA GLU A 201 5.63 12.04 -13.28
C GLU A 201 6.53 11.91 -14.51
N THR A 202 7.52 12.79 -14.66
CA THR A 202 8.57 12.65 -15.67
C THR A 202 9.37 11.36 -15.48
N LEU A 203 9.77 11.07 -14.23
CA LEU A 203 10.50 9.85 -13.88
C LEU A 203 9.68 8.59 -14.19
N ARG A 204 8.39 8.57 -13.86
CA ARG A 204 7.47 7.48 -14.21
C ARG A 204 7.47 7.20 -15.71
N ARG A 205 7.27 8.24 -16.53
CA ARG A 205 7.25 8.12 -17.99
C ARG A 205 8.57 7.63 -18.56
N MET A 206 9.70 8.08 -18.00
CA MET A 206 11.02 7.58 -18.39
C MET A 206 11.17 6.09 -18.10
N ALA A 207 10.76 5.62 -16.92
CA ALA A 207 10.82 4.21 -16.55
C ALA A 207 9.93 3.34 -17.47
N GLU A 208 8.71 3.80 -17.76
CA GLU A 208 7.78 3.12 -18.68
C GLU A 208 8.32 3.06 -20.11
N ALA A 209 8.97 4.13 -20.59
CA ALA A 209 9.64 4.14 -21.89
C ALA A 209 10.81 3.15 -21.98
N LEU A 210 11.60 3.01 -20.90
CA LEU A 210 12.66 2.00 -20.81
C LEU A 210 12.08 0.58 -20.88
N GLN A 211 10.97 0.32 -20.19
CA GLN A 211 10.29 -0.97 -20.20
C GLN A 211 9.78 -1.31 -21.61
N ALA A 212 9.17 -0.34 -22.30
CA ALA A 212 8.66 -0.52 -23.66
C ALA A 212 9.78 -0.86 -24.66
N LYS A 213 10.93 -0.18 -24.59
CA LYS A 213 12.10 -0.47 -25.46
C LYS A 213 12.63 -1.88 -25.24
N GLY A 214 12.74 -2.32 -23.98
CA GLY A 214 13.24 -3.65 -23.64
C GLY A 214 12.31 -4.80 -24.06
N LYS A 215 11.03 -4.54 -24.35
CA LYS A 215 10.09 -5.52 -24.91
C LYS A 215 10.13 -5.61 -26.43
N ALA A 216 10.72 -4.62 -27.10
CA ALA A 216 10.82 -4.53 -28.55
C ALA A 216 12.14 -5.07 -29.12
N SER A 217 13.04 -5.53 -28.25
CA SER A 217 14.31 -6.19 -28.57
C SER A 217 14.21 -7.68 -28.26
#